data_AF-A0A7X8CUW2-F1
#
_entry.id   AF-A0A7X8CUW2-F1
#
_cell.length_a   1.000
_cell.length_b   1.000
_cell.length_c   1.000
_cell.angle_alpha   90.00
_cell.angle_beta   90.00
_cell.angle_gamma   90.00
#
_symmetry.space_group_name_H-M   'P 1'
#
loop_
_entity.id
_entity.type
_entity.pdbx_description
1 polymer ?
#
loop_
_entity_poly.entity_id
_entity_poly.type
_entity_poly.pdbx_seq_one_letter_code
_entity_poly.pdbx_strand_id
1 'polypeptide(L)'
;MSRNEERRFLVLEAEATRDYGTTVLKAARHRHYASKEITAAALADELGERPDVEVLALLESDHRPVGLITREGLFALLGKPFGREVLGRTHAWELAIQAPVLDWHTSIFSAGTRDGAATVPYRILVDSARRFRAVLSTRDLNEHLSRITEEDIELAGRIQERLESGNEVLQGEQYKFEAWSRPAKGVGGDFWFTKKLQGGEIFFALFDVSGKGVAASLVVALVWGMLRMYDFRKGLSCLLVSLNEALVATFHLEKYLTGFFGIYDPNTGVLEAADMGHAHALVFREGQARKPGANGRNLPIGVEQAIDPVLQRWRLKRGDALFVYSDGIPEQENPEGSELGERRLAGLVLGILRRGRSLRETLPAALEQHRGAAPQQDDMSFILLNLDPGSESVPIQRAG
;
A
#
# COMPACT_ATOMS: atom_id res chain seq x y z
N MET A 1 -30.13 -22.70 -54.79
CA MET A 1 -28.75 -22.17 -54.95
C MET A 1 -28.62 -20.95 -54.06
N SER A 2 -28.04 -21.12 -52.86
CA SER A 2 -27.70 -20.04 -51.94
C SER A 2 -26.19 -20.06 -51.77
N ARG A 3 -25.49 -19.11 -52.40
CA ARG A 3 -24.08 -18.82 -52.14
C ARG A 3 -24.04 -18.05 -50.83
N ASN A 4 -23.78 -18.74 -49.73
CA ASN A 4 -23.17 -18.11 -48.56
C ASN A 4 -21.67 -18.00 -48.89
N GLU A 5 -21.25 -16.88 -49.48
CA GLU A 5 -19.83 -16.55 -49.59
C GLU A 5 -19.31 -16.30 -48.17
N GLU A 6 -18.55 -17.28 -47.65
CA GLU A 6 -17.72 -17.10 -46.47
C GLU A 6 -16.78 -15.91 -46.73
N ARG A 7 -17.10 -14.76 -46.11
CA ARG A 7 -16.25 -13.57 -46.16
C ARG A 7 -14.91 -13.95 -45.54
N ARG A 8 -13.87 -14.12 -46.37
CA ARG A 8 -12.53 -14.51 -45.91
C ARG A 8 -11.88 -13.28 -45.26
N PHE A 9 -11.95 -13.20 -43.93
CA PHE A 9 -11.33 -12.12 -43.16
C PHE A 9 -9.84 -12.02 -43.47
N LEU A 10 -9.37 -10.81 -43.74
CA LEU A 10 -7.97 -10.53 -44.08
C LEU A 10 -7.12 -10.28 -42.82
N VAL A 11 -7.77 -9.80 -41.75
CA VAL A 11 -7.19 -9.67 -40.41
C VAL A 11 -7.73 -10.80 -39.54
N LEU A 12 -6.82 -11.64 -39.06
CA LEU A 12 -7.10 -12.80 -38.21
C LEU A 12 -6.67 -12.52 -36.78
N GLU A 13 -7.14 -13.33 -35.83
CA GLU A 13 -6.75 -13.28 -34.42
C GLU A 13 -6.04 -14.57 -34.02
N ALA A 14 -4.92 -14.46 -33.30
CA ALA A 14 -4.19 -15.61 -32.79
C ALA A 14 -4.94 -16.25 -31.61
N GLU A 15 -4.96 -17.59 -31.56
CA GLU A 15 -5.67 -18.32 -30.51
C GLU A 15 -5.17 -17.96 -29.10
N ALA A 16 -6.13 -17.89 -28.17
CA ALA A 16 -5.82 -17.72 -26.76
C ALA A 16 -5.09 -18.94 -26.20
N THR A 17 -3.78 -18.80 -26.01
CA THR A 17 -3.00 -19.81 -25.31
C THR A 17 -3.24 -19.68 -23.80
N ARG A 18 -3.54 -20.78 -23.11
CA ARG A 18 -3.64 -20.78 -21.64
C ARG A 18 -2.26 -20.52 -21.05
N ASP A 19 -2.17 -19.50 -20.21
CA ASP A 19 -0.93 -19.13 -19.53
C ASP A 19 -1.09 -19.22 -18.02
N TYR A 20 -0.27 -20.05 -17.40
CA TYR A 20 -0.30 -20.35 -15.97
C TYR A 20 0.77 -19.57 -15.16
N GLY A 21 1.55 -18.65 -15.76
CA GLY A 21 2.64 -17.90 -15.08
C GLY A 21 2.55 -16.36 -15.17
N THR A 22 3.43 -15.60 -14.51
CA THR A 22 3.56 -14.13 -14.64
C THR A 22 4.40 -13.76 -15.86
N THR A 23 3.86 -14.00 -17.05
CA THR A 23 4.55 -13.76 -18.32
C THR A 23 4.05 -12.48 -19.00
N VAL A 24 4.84 -12.00 -19.97
CA VAL A 24 4.47 -10.91 -20.89
C VAL A 24 3.21 -11.21 -21.71
N LEU A 25 2.85 -12.48 -21.95
CA LEU A 25 1.64 -12.82 -22.70
C LEU A 25 0.37 -12.45 -21.94
N LYS A 26 0.38 -12.53 -20.60
CA LYS A 26 -0.77 -12.09 -19.78
C LYS A 26 -1.03 -10.60 -19.83
N ALA A 27 0.00 -9.81 -20.11
CA ALA A 27 -0.14 -8.38 -20.31
C ALA A 27 -0.58 -8.04 -21.75
N ALA A 28 -0.22 -8.85 -22.75
CA ALA A 28 -0.50 -8.54 -24.15
C ALA A 28 -1.99 -8.61 -24.50
N ARG A 29 -2.51 -7.50 -25.05
CA ARG A 29 -3.92 -7.39 -25.48
C ARG A 29 -4.14 -7.57 -26.98
N HIS A 30 -3.12 -7.33 -27.79
CA HIS A 30 -3.27 -7.34 -29.24
C HIS A 30 -2.86 -8.69 -29.83
N ARG A 31 -3.79 -9.39 -30.48
CA ARG A 31 -3.54 -10.72 -31.08
C ARG A 31 -3.81 -10.75 -32.58
N HIS A 32 -4.06 -9.59 -33.15
CA HIS A 32 -4.39 -9.45 -34.55
C HIS A 32 -3.17 -9.60 -35.43
N TYR A 33 -3.37 -10.27 -36.56
CA TYR A 33 -2.35 -10.41 -37.58
C TYR A 33 -2.95 -10.49 -38.98
N ALA A 34 -2.14 -10.19 -39.99
CA ALA A 34 -2.49 -10.37 -41.39
C ALA A 34 -1.33 -10.98 -42.16
N SER A 35 -1.61 -11.55 -43.33
CA SER A 35 -0.55 -11.99 -44.24
C SER A 35 0.29 -10.80 -44.69
N LYS A 36 1.62 -10.96 -44.78
CA LYS A 36 2.51 -9.91 -45.32
C LYS A 36 2.11 -9.49 -46.75
N GLU A 37 1.49 -10.39 -47.51
CA GLU A 37 1.10 -10.16 -48.91
C GLU A 37 -0.08 -9.19 -49.05
N ILE A 38 -0.77 -8.85 -47.96
CA ILE A 38 -1.90 -7.92 -47.99
C ILE A 38 -1.47 -6.53 -48.48
N THR A 39 -2.28 -5.90 -49.33
CA THR A 39 -2.04 -4.51 -49.76
C THR A 39 -2.44 -3.54 -48.66
N ALA A 40 -1.79 -2.38 -48.62
CA ALA A 40 -2.10 -1.35 -47.62
C ALA A 40 -3.55 -0.85 -47.72
N ALA A 41 -4.11 -0.76 -48.94
CA ALA A 41 -5.51 -0.40 -49.15
C ALA A 41 -6.49 -1.47 -48.64
N ALA A 42 -6.26 -2.75 -48.95
CA ALA A 42 -7.13 -3.83 -48.46
C ALA A 42 -7.07 -3.95 -46.94
N LEU A 43 -5.89 -3.76 -46.34
CA LEU A 43 -5.74 -3.72 -44.90
C LEU A 43 -6.49 -2.53 -44.27
N ALA A 44 -6.45 -1.36 -44.93
CA ALA A 44 -7.13 -0.17 -44.45
C ALA A 44 -8.66 -0.30 -44.52
N ASP A 45 -9.20 -0.92 -45.57
CA ASP A 45 -10.63 -1.20 -45.69
C ASP A 45 -11.09 -2.14 -44.57
N GLU A 46 -10.34 -3.22 -44.32
CA GLU A 46 -10.63 -4.17 -43.24
C GLU A 46 -10.54 -3.51 -41.85
N LEU A 47 -9.50 -2.70 -41.61
CA LEU A 47 -9.38 -1.94 -40.37
C LEU A 47 -10.47 -0.86 -40.26
N GLY A 48 -10.96 -0.29 -41.37
CA GLY A 48 -12.08 0.65 -41.37
C GLY A 48 -13.30 0.10 -40.62
N GLU A 49 -13.59 -1.18 -40.83
CA GLU A 49 -14.69 -1.93 -40.21
C GLU A 49 -14.36 -2.48 -38.81
N ARG A 50 -13.08 -2.40 -38.39
CA ARG A 50 -12.57 -2.94 -37.12
C ARG A 50 -11.87 -1.87 -36.27
N PRO A 51 -12.62 -0.97 -35.63
CA PRO A 51 -12.05 0.10 -34.80
C PRO A 51 -11.35 -0.42 -33.53
N ASP A 52 -11.63 -1.65 -33.12
CA ASP A 52 -11.01 -2.36 -31.98
C ASP A 52 -9.54 -2.75 -32.22
N VAL A 53 -9.11 -2.83 -33.49
CA VAL A 53 -7.73 -3.22 -33.84
C VAL A 53 -6.84 -1.99 -33.90
N GLU A 54 -6.10 -1.75 -32.82
CA GLU A 54 -5.13 -0.65 -32.73
C GLU A 54 -3.80 -0.97 -33.44
N VAL A 55 -3.34 -2.22 -33.34
CA VAL A 55 -2.09 -2.72 -33.93
C VAL A 55 -2.25 -4.19 -34.31
N LEU A 56 -1.57 -4.60 -35.36
CA LEU A 56 -1.49 -6.00 -35.80
C LEU A 56 -0.10 -6.35 -36.33
N ALA A 57 0.23 -7.65 -36.29
CA ALA A 57 1.46 -8.17 -36.88
C ALA A 57 1.25 -8.61 -38.33
N LEU A 58 2.24 -8.35 -39.18
CA LEU A 58 2.30 -8.93 -40.52
C LEU A 58 3.15 -10.19 -40.48
N LEU A 59 2.60 -11.31 -40.95
CA LEU A 59 3.23 -12.61 -40.85
C LEU A 59 3.61 -13.18 -42.21
N GLU A 60 4.71 -13.94 -42.22
CA GLU A 60 5.03 -14.92 -43.24
C GLU A 60 4.02 -16.07 -43.25
N SER A 61 4.04 -16.87 -44.33
CA SER A 61 3.22 -18.08 -44.44
C SER A 61 3.47 -19.13 -43.35
N ASP A 62 4.66 -19.11 -42.71
CA ASP A 62 5.03 -19.97 -41.58
C ASP A 62 4.69 -19.37 -40.21
N HIS A 63 3.90 -18.29 -40.17
CA HIS A 63 3.50 -17.52 -38.99
C HIS A 63 4.64 -16.76 -38.28
N ARG A 64 5.79 -16.56 -38.92
CA ARG A 64 6.84 -15.68 -38.38
C ARG A 64 6.51 -14.21 -38.61
N PRO A 65 6.72 -13.33 -37.62
CA PRO A 65 6.44 -11.90 -37.78
C PRO A 65 7.50 -11.20 -38.64
N VAL A 66 7.03 -10.32 -39.54
CA VAL A 66 7.86 -9.46 -40.41
C VAL A 66 7.91 -8.03 -39.89
N GLY A 67 6.86 -7.59 -39.22
CA GLY A 67 6.75 -6.26 -38.64
C GLY A 67 5.33 -5.99 -38.14
N LEU A 68 5.08 -4.76 -37.68
CA LEU A 68 3.78 -4.33 -37.17
C LEU A 68 3.17 -3.22 -38.03
N ILE A 69 1.85 -3.18 -38.09
CA ILE A 69 1.11 -2.02 -38.60
C ILE A 69 0.23 -1.48 -37.49
N THR A 70 0.40 -0.21 -37.18
CA THR A 70 -0.51 0.53 -36.30
C THR A 70 -1.63 1.13 -37.15
N ARG A 71 -2.87 1.05 -36.65
CA ARG A 71 -4.04 1.70 -37.27
C ARG A 71 -3.78 3.18 -37.52
N GLU A 72 -3.37 3.91 -36.49
CA GLU A 72 -3.10 5.34 -36.57
C GLU A 72 -2.09 5.67 -37.69
N GLY A 73 -0.95 4.96 -37.71
CA GLY A 73 0.06 5.14 -38.75
C GLY A 73 -0.46 4.88 -40.17
N LEU A 74 -1.26 3.83 -40.37
CA LEU A 74 -1.83 3.51 -41.69
C LEU A 74 -2.82 4.59 -42.16
N PHE A 75 -3.76 4.99 -41.30
CA PHE A 75 -4.76 6.00 -41.64
C PHE A 75 -4.16 7.40 -41.78
N ALA A 76 -3.11 7.73 -41.01
CA ALA A 76 -2.37 8.98 -41.17
C ALA A 76 -1.70 9.07 -42.56
N LEU A 77 -1.21 7.97 -43.11
CA LEU A 77 -0.66 7.93 -44.47
C LEU A 77 -1.75 8.05 -45.54
N LEU A 78 -2.92 7.41 -45.33
CA LEU A 78 -4.06 7.52 -46.25
C LEU A 78 -4.67 8.92 -46.31
N GLY A 79 -4.60 9.67 -45.21
CA GLY A 79 -5.08 11.05 -45.12
C GLY A 79 -4.18 12.08 -45.82
N LYS A 80 -2.97 11.69 -46.26
CA LYS A 80 -2.08 12.59 -47.03
C LYS A 80 -2.57 12.75 -48.48
N PRO A 81 -2.21 13.85 -49.17
CA PRO A 81 -2.51 14.01 -50.60
C PRO A 81 -2.02 12.81 -51.41
N PHE A 82 -2.88 12.29 -52.30
CA PHE A 82 -2.65 11.06 -53.10
C PHE A 82 -2.40 9.78 -52.28
N GLY A 83 -2.64 9.79 -50.96
CA GLY A 83 -2.34 8.66 -50.07
C GLY A 83 -3.02 7.36 -50.49
N ARG A 84 -4.31 7.41 -50.85
CA ARG A 84 -5.04 6.23 -51.35
C ARG A 84 -4.51 5.71 -52.69
N GLU A 85 -4.11 6.59 -53.60
CA GLU A 85 -3.61 6.23 -54.93
C GLU A 85 -2.23 5.55 -54.85
N VAL A 86 -1.37 6.06 -53.96
CA VAL A 86 -0.04 5.50 -53.70
C VAL A 86 -0.16 4.17 -52.93
N LEU A 87 -0.96 4.14 -51.86
CA LEU A 87 -1.10 2.97 -51.01
C LEU A 87 -1.89 1.82 -51.66
N GLY A 88 -2.71 2.10 -52.68
CA GLY A 88 -3.41 1.08 -53.46
C GLY A 88 -2.47 0.09 -54.17
N ARG A 89 -1.21 0.48 -54.41
CA ARG A 89 -0.18 -0.36 -55.07
C ARG A 89 0.93 -0.83 -54.12
N THR A 90 0.87 -0.43 -52.85
CA THR A 90 1.92 -0.71 -51.85
C THR A 90 1.51 -1.91 -51.01
N HIS A 91 2.42 -2.86 -50.77
CA HIS A 91 2.15 -3.93 -49.81
C HIS A 91 2.26 -3.41 -48.38
N ALA A 92 1.43 -3.92 -47.47
CA ALA A 92 1.41 -3.45 -46.09
C ALA A 92 2.77 -3.65 -45.37
N TRP A 93 3.53 -4.69 -45.73
CA TRP A 93 4.86 -4.95 -45.12
C TRP A 93 5.88 -3.85 -45.41
N GLU A 94 5.74 -3.11 -46.51
CA GLU A 94 6.61 -1.98 -46.86
C GLU A 94 6.42 -0.79 -45.91
N LEU A 95 5.28 -0.74 -45.22
CA LEU A 95 4.93 0.29 -44.23
C LEU A 95 5.16 -0.19 -42.79
N ALA A 96 5.59 -1.43 -42.61
CA ALA A 96 5.64 -2.05 -41.31
C ALA A 96 6.75 -1.46 -40.43
N ILE A 97 6.39 -1.14 -39.19
CA ILE A 97 7.37 -0.75 -38.19
C ILE A 97 8.07 -2.01 -37.64
N GLN A 98 9.37 -1.90 -37.43
CA GLN A 98 10.14 -2.94 -36.76
C GLN A 98 9.94 -2.83 -35.25
N ALA A 99 9.74 -3.99 -34.61
CA ALA A 99 9.56 -4.08 -33.17
C ALA A 99 10.41 -5.22 -32.59
N PRO A 100 10.98 -5.05 -31.39
CA PRO A 100 11.73 -6.10 -30.71
C PRO A 100 10.88 -7.35 -30.53
N VAL A 101 11.51 -8.51 -30.67
CA VAL A 101 10.87 -9.81 -30.50
C VAL A 101 11.22 -10.37 -29.13
N LEU A 102 10.22 -10.84 -28.39
CA LEU A 102 10.38 -11.47 -27.08
C LEU A 102 9.74 -12.86 -27.08
N ASP A 103 10.37 -13.79 -26.35
CA ASP A 103 9.71 -15.04 -25.99
C ASP A 103 8.51 -14.72 -25.09
N TRP A 104 7.35 -15.26 -25.43
CA TRP A 104 6.11 -15.01 -24.69
C TRP A 104 6.15 -15.51 -23.23
N HIS A 105 7.05 -16.44 -22.88
CA HIS A 105 7.28 -16.88 -21.49
C HIS A 105 8.18 -15.94 -20.69
N THR A 106 8.70 -14.87 -21.29
CA THR A 106 9.53 -13.88 -20.59
C THR A 106 8.77 -13.33 -19.37
N SER A 107 9.45 -13.27 -18.22
CA SER A 107 8.88 -12.70 -17.00
C SER A 107 8.50 -11.24 -17.21
N ILE A 108 7.28 -10.88 -16.80
CA ILE A 108 6.76 -9.52 -16.91
C ILE A 108 7.68 -8.47 -16.24
N PHE A 109 8.33 -8.82 -15.13
CA PHE A 109 9.24 -7.94 -14.38
C PHE A 109 10.60 -7.73 -15.06
N SER A 110 11.00 -8.66 -15.94
CA SER A 110 12.24 -8.56 -16.71
C SER A 110 12.06 -7.87 -18.07
N ALA A 111 10.82 -7.73 -18.52
CA ALA A 111 10.50 -7.20 -19.85
C ALA A 111 10.73 -5.67 -19.96
N GLY A 112 10.61 -4.94 -18.84
CA GLY A 112 10.86 -3.49 -18.80
C GLY A 112 12.35 -3.12 -18.64
N THR A 113 13.16 -4.01 -18.05
CA THR A 113 14.56 -3.73 -17.68
C THR A 113 15.59 -4.16 -18.72
N ARG A 114 15.22 -5.04 -19.66
CA ARG A 114 16.21 -5.76 -20.49
C ARG A 114 16.91 -4.98 -21.61
N ASP A 115 16.52 -3.75 -21.97
CA ASP A 115 17.08 -3.14 -23.19
C ASP A 115 17.35 -1.63 -23.16
N GLY A 116 17.23 -0.92 -22.02
CA GLY A 116 17.20 0.56 -22.07
C GLY A 116 16.05 1.10 -22.95
N ALA A 117 15.13 0.21 -23.36
CA ALA A 117 14.03 0.40 -24.28
C ALA A 117 12.78 0.95 -23.59
N ALA A 118 12.97 1.95 -22.72
CA ALA A 118 11.88 2.75 -22.19
C ALA A 118 11.11 3.50 -23.30
N THR A 119 11.61 3.47 -24.53
CA THR A 119 11.12 4.24 -25.68
C THR A 119 10.44 3.43 -26.78
N VAL A 120 10.39 2.10 -26.73
CA VAL A 120 9.74 1.31 -27.79
C VAL A 120 8.26 1.09 -27.48
N PRO A 121 7.32 1.51 -28.35
CA PRO A 121 5.88 1.46 -28.05
C PRO A 121 5.30 0.04 -28.09
N TYR A 122 5.86 -0.85 -28.91
CA TYR A 122 5.36 -2.21 -29.12
C TYR A 122 6.48 -3.26 -29.16
N ARG A 123 6.17 -4.47 -28.71
CA ARG A 123 7.02 -5.67 -28.77
C ARG A 123 6.22 -6.82 -29.36
N ILE A 124 6.86 -7.65 -30.18
CA ILE A 124 6.24 -8.84 -30.77
C ILE A 124 6.54 -10.04 -29.89
N LEU A 125 5.50 -10.72 -29.41
CA LEU A 125 5.64 -11.94 -28.65
C LEU A 125 5.60 -13.16 -29.58
N VAL A 126 6.57 -14.05 -29.43
CA VAL A 126 6.70 -15.27 -30.24
C VAL A 126 6.90 -16.51 -29.36
N ASP A 127 6.56 -17.69 -29.91
CA ASP A 127 6.89 -18.99 -29.31
C ASP A 127 8.35 -19.40 -29.53
N SER A 128 8.75 -20.56 -29.00
CA SER A 128 10.09 -21.13 -29.17
C SER A 128 10.47 -21.43 -30.63
N ALA A 129 9.49 -21.55 -31.53
CA ALA A 129 9.68 -21.70 -32.97
C ALA A 129 9.68 -20.34 -33.72
N ARG A 130 9.68 -19.22 -32.98
CA ARG A 130 9.58 -17.84 -33.46
C ARG A 130 8.27 -17.51 -34.19
N ARG A 131 7.21 -18.27 -33.94
CA ARG A 131 5.88 -17.99 -34.49
C ARG A 131 5.16 -16.98 -33.63
N PHE A 132 4.45 -16.07 -34.27
CA PHE A 132 3.69 -15.01 -33.61
C PHE A 132 2.69 -15.56 -32.58
N ARG A 133 2.53 -14.81 -31.50
CA ARG A 133 1.52 -15.06 -30.46
C ARG A 133 0.69 -13.83 -30.14
N ALA A 134 1.35 -12.69 -29.93
CA ALA A 134 0.66 -11.44 -29.60
C ALA A 134 1.60 -10.23 -29.83
N VAL A 135 1.05 -9.04 -29.72
CA VAL A 135 1.79 -7.78 -29.60
C VAL A 135 1.55 -7.23 -28.20
N LEU A 136 2.63 -6.88 -27.51
CA LEU A 136 2.60 -6.23 -26.21
C LEU A 136 2.93 -4.75 -26.39
N SER A 137 2.02 -3.86 -26.01
CA SER A 137 2.34 -2.44 -25.92
C SER A 137 2.98 -2.09 -24.56
N THR A 138 3.76 -1.02 -24.52
CA THR A 138 4.30 -0.49 -23.25
C THR A 138 3.19 -0.03 -22.31
N ARG A 139 2.06 0.46 -22.87
CA ARG A 139 0.87 0.81 -22.10
C ARG A 139 0.27 -0.42 -21.41
N ASP A 140 0.07 -1.51 -22.14
CA ASP A 140 -0.48 -2.75 -21.59
C ASP A 140 0.39 -3.31 -20.47
N LEU A 141 1.71 -3.29 -20.67
CA LEU A 141 2.67 -3.73 -19.66
C LEU A 141 2.56 -2.91 -18.39
N ASN A 142 2.53 -1.57 -18.51
CA ASN A 142 2.41 -0.66 -17.37
C ASN A 142 1.07 -0.84 -16.64
N GLU A 143 -0.05 -0.89 -17.37
CA GLU A 143 -1.37 -1.12 -16.78
C GLU A 143 -1.42 -2.46 -16.04
N HIS A 144 -0.83 -3.51 -16.60
CA HIS A 144 -0.79 -4.82 -15.96
C HIS A 144 0.09 -4.82 -14.70
N LEU A 145 1.25 -4.17 -14.73
CA LEU A 145 2.14 -4.04 -13.57
C LEU A 145 1.52 -3.19 -12.47
N SER A 146 0.84 -2.10 -12.81
CA SER A 146 0.08 -1.29 -11.85
C SER A 146 -1.00 -2.12 -11.16
N ARG A 147 -1.78 -2.90 -11.92
CA ARG A 147 -2.81 -3.78 -11.35
C ARG A 147 -2.23 -4.84 -10.40
N ILE A 148 -1.11 -5.48 -10.75
CA ILE A 148 -0.44 -6.43 -9.84
C ILE A 148 -0.03 -5.71 -8.54
N THR A 149 0.54 -4.52 -8.66
CA THR A 149 0.99 -3.73 -7.50
C THR A 149 -0.19 -3.35 -6.61
N GLU A 150 -1.31 -2.92 -7.19
CA GLU A 150 -2.55 -2.63 -6.46
C GLU A 150 -3.08 -3.87 -5.74
N GLU A 151 -3.15 -5.03 -6.43
CA GLU A 151 -3.60 -6.30 -5.84
C GLU A 151 -2.73 -6.75 -4.66
N ASP A 152 -1.40 -6.60 -4.77
CA ASP A 152 -0.45 -6.95 -3.70
C ASP A 152 -0.59 -6.00 -2.49
N ILE A 153 -0.75 -4.69 -2.74
CA ILE A 153 -0.99 -3.69 -1.69
C ILE A 153 -2.31 -3.99 -0.97
N GLU A 154 -3.39 -4.26 -1.70
CA GLU A 154 -4.69 -4.60 -1.12
C GLU A 154 -4.61 -5.89 -0.30
N LEU A 155 -3.88 -6.90 -0.78
CA LEU A 155 -3.69 -8.14 -0.04
C LEU A 155 -2.92 -7.90 1.27
N ALA A 156 -1.84 -7.12 1.22
CA ALA A 156 -1.07 -6.77 2.40
C ALA A 156 -1.91 -5.95 3.41
N GLY A 157 -2.71 -5.00 2.92
CA GLY A 157 -3.66 -4.24 3.74
C GLY A 157 -4.67 -5.14 4.46
N ARG A 158 -5.31 -6.07 3.73
CA ARG A 158 -6.23 -7.06 4.33
C ARG A 158 -5.57 -7.94 5.38
N ILE A 159 -4.28 -8.24 5.24
CA ILE A 159 -3.53 -8.98 6.26
C ILE A 159 -3.37 -8.11 7.50
N GLN A 160 -2.91 -6.86 7.37
CA GLN A 160 -2.78 -5.92 8.49
C GLN A 160 -4.10 -5.71 9.22
N GLU A 161 -5.21 -5.49 8.51
CA GLU A 161 -6.54 -5.37 9.10
C GLU A 161 -6.92 -6.59 9.97
N ARG A 162 -6.54 -7.80 9.55
CA ARG A 162 -6.76 -9.03 10.34
C ARG A 162 -5.87 -9.08 11.57
N LEU A 163 -4.63 -8.61 11.48
CA LEU A 163 -3.74 -8.49 12.64
C LEU A 163 -4.31 -7.50 13.66
N GLU A 164 -4.77 -6.33 13.20
CA GLU A 164 -5.39 -5.31 14.04
C GLU A 164 -6.69 -5.81 14.68
N SER A 165 -7.53 -6.51 13.92
CA SER A 165 -8.76 -7.13 14.43
C SER A 165 -8.48 -8.20 15.49
N GLY A 166 -7.27 -8.75 15.51
CA GLY A 166 -6.79 -9.68 16.51
C GLY A 166 -6.29 -9.03 17.80
N ASN A 167 -6.19 -7.69 17.85
CA ASN A 167 -5.81 -6.94 19.05
C ASN A 167 -7.00 -6.81 20.01
N GLU A 168 -6.71 -6.69 21.31
CA GLU A 168 -7.74 -6.62 22.34
C GLU A 168 -8.25 -5.17 22.54
N VAL A 169 -9.53 -4.91 22.30
CA VAL A 169 -10.15 -3.65 22.72
C VAL A 169 -10.39 -3.70 24.21
N LEU A 170 -9.54 -3.04 24.98
CA LEU A 170 -9.50 -3.16 26.44
C LEU A 170 -10.24 -2.01 27.13
N GLN A 171 -11.20 -2.36 27.98
CA GLN A 171 -11.88 -1.44 28.88
C GLN A 171 -12.11 -2.12 30.23
N GLY A 172 -12.01 -1.34 31.30
CA GLY A 172 -12.33 -1.74 32.66
C GLY A 172 -13.08 -0.62 33.38
N GLU A 173 -13.40 -0.82 34.66
CA GLU A 173 -14.18 0.15 35.44
C GLU A 173 -13.52 1.53 35.58
N GLN A 174 -12.20 1.60 35.42
CA GLN A 174 -11.40 2.79 35.70
C GLN A 174 -10.54 3.23 34.51
N TYR A 175 -10.60 2.51 33.40
CA TYR A 175 -9.77 2.79 32.23
C TYR A 175 -10.47 2.36 30.94
N LYS A 176 -10.17 3.07 29.85
CA LYS A 176 -10.63 2.74 28.52
C LYS A 176 -9.51 2.96 27.52
N PHE A 177 -9.22 1.95 26.71
CA PHE A 177 -8.36 2.09 25.53
C PHE A 177 -9.20 2.38 24.29
N GLU A 178 -8.76 3.37 23.52
CA GLU A 178 -9.25 3.62 22.16
C GLU A 178 -8.05 3.67 21.23
N ALA A 179 -8.11 2.94 20.13
CA ALA A 179 -7.07 2.95 19.11
C ALA A 179 -7.67 3.07 17.72
N TRP A 180 -6.90 3.67 16.82
CA TRP A 180 -7.27 3.87 15.44
C TRP A 180 -6.00 3.97 14.60
N SER A 181 -6.07 3.43 13.39
CA SER A 181 -5.03 3.50 12.37
C SER A 181 -5.69 3.71 11.02
N ARG A 182 -5.04 4.49 10.15
CA ARG A 182 -5.42 4.65 8.75
C ARG A 182 -4.16 4.76 7.88
N PRO A 183 -3.84 3.75 7.06
CA PRO A 183 -2.70 3.81 6.16
C PRO A 183 -2.94 4.80 5.01
N ALA A 184 -1.89 5.48 4.56
CA ALA A 184 -1.98 6.42 3.43
C ALA A 184 -2.07 5.73 2.07
N LYS A 185 -1.52 4.52 1.94
CA LYS A 185 -1.38 3.78 0.67
C LYS A 185 -2.01 2.38 0.73
N GLY A 186 -3.07 2.19 1.50
CA GLY A 186 -3.77 0.91 1.67
C GLY A 186 -3.07 -0.10 2.60
N VAL A 187 -1.76 0.03 2.78
CA VAL A 187 -0.93 -0.70 3.75
C VAL A 187 0.11 0.25 4.33
N GLY A 188 0.40 0.13 5.63
CA GLY A 188 1.20 1.11 6.37
C GLY A 188 2.36 0.53 7.17
N GLY A 189 3.25 1.42 7.63
CA GLY A 189 4.29 1.13 8.62
C GLY A 189 3.81 1.26 10.06
N ASP A 190 2.85 2.15 10.28
CA ASP A 190 2.18 2.34 11.56
C ASP A 190 1.42 1.08 12.00
N PHE A 191 1.54 0.74 13.28
CA PHE A 191 0.73 -0.31 13.88
C PHE A 191 0.56 -0.10 15.39
N TRP A 192 -0.66 -0.34 15.86
CA TRP A 192 -0.97 -0.33 17.30
C TRP A 192 -1.20 -1.76 17.79
N PHE A 193 -0.91 -2.03 19.06
CA PHE A 193 -1.14 -3.33 19.68
C PHE A 193 -1.56 -3.16 21.14
N THR A 194 -2.46 -4.01 21.60
CA THR A 194 -2.90 -4.07 23.00
C THR A 194 -3.14 -5.51 23.42
N LYS A 195 -2.78 -5.85 24.66
CA LYS A 195 -2.97 -7.19 25.23
C LYS A 195 -3.07 -7.12 26.75
N LYS A 196 -4.08 -7.78 27.32
CA LYS A 196 -4.15 -8.00 28.76
C LYS A 196 -3.16 -9.09 29.18
N LEU A 197 -2.35 -8.81 30.19
CA LEU A 197 -1.35 -9.72 30.73
C LEU A 197 -1.95 -10.60 31.84
N GLN A 198 -1.30 -11.72 32.14
CA GLN A 198 -1.79 -12.68 33.15
C GLN A 198 -1.94 -12.05 34.55
N GLY A 199 -1.14 -11.03 34.89
CA GLY A 199 -1.22 -10.29 36.15
C GLY A 199 -2.33 -9.25 36.22
N GLY A 200 -3.11 -9.05 35.15
CA GLY A 200 -4.13 -8.02 35.05
C GLY A 200 -3.62 -6.66 34.53
N GLU A 201 -2.30 -6.52 34.42
CA GLU A 201 -1.63 -5.41 33.71
C GLU A 201 -1.98 -5.44 32.21
N ILE A 202 -1.75 -4.33 31.54
CA ILE A 202 -2.08 -4.14 30.12
C ILE A 202 -0.84 -3.68 29.39
N PHE A 203 -0.42 -4.48 28.43
CA PHE A 203 0.58 -4.05 27.47
C PHE A 203 -0.09 -3.30 26.32
N PHE A 204 0.52 -2.21 25.89
CA PHE A 204 0.15 -1.52 24.68
C PHE A 204 1.37 -0.98 23.95
N ALA A 205 1.25 -0.83 22.64
CA ALA A 205 2.26 -0.22 21.81
C ALA A 205 1.62 0.57 20.66
N LEU A 206 2.28 1.63 20.25
CA LEU A 206 2.10 2.26 18.94
C LEU A 206 3.49 2.45 18.35
N PHE A 207 3.70 1.96 17.14
CA PHE A 207 5.01 2.00 16.50
C PHE A 207 4.87 2.23 15.00
N ASP A 208 5.93 2.78 14.40
CA ASP A 208 6.07 2.98 12.96
C ASP A 208 7.33 2.29 12.46
N VAL A 209 7.22 1.60 11.33
CA VAL A 209 8.29 0.87 10.67
C VAL A 209 8.86 1.70 9.52
N SER A 210 10.19 1.81 9.50
CA SER A 210 10.93 2.45 8.41
C SER A 210 10.61 1.90 7.00
N GLY A 211 10.31 2.84 6.10
CA GLY A 211 9.89 2.58 4.73
C GLY A 211 8.36 2.61 4.60
N LYS A 212 7.83 2.21 3.46
CA LYS A 212 6.39 2.24 3.18
C LYS A 212 5.96 1.02 2.36
N GLY A 213 4.67 0.77 2.29
CA GLY A 213 4.09 -0.29 1.46
C GLY A 213 4.33 -1.70 2.01
N VAL A 214 4.33 -2.69 1.10
CA VAL A 214 4.38 -4.12 1.44
C VAL A 214 5.61 -4.51 2.26
N ALA A 215 6.77 -3.86 2.03
CA ALA A 215 7.98 -4.17 2.78
C ALA A 215 7.84 -3.82 4.27
N ALA A 216 7.23 -2.68 4.60
CA ALA A 216 6.99 -2.27 5.99
C ALA A 216 5.99 -3.19 6.68
N SER A 217 4.94 -3.63 5.96
CA SER A 217 3.92 -4.52 6.51
C SER A 217 4.44 -5.90 6.91
N LEU A 218 5.51 -6.39 6.28
CA LEU A 218 6.16 -7.64 6.67
C LEU A 218 6.85 -7.52 8.03
N VAL A 219 7.49 -6.37 8.31
CA VAL A 219 8.09 -6.09 9.63
C VAL A 219 6.98 -5.96 10.68
N VAL A 220 5.89 -5.27 10.36
CA VAL A 220 4.71 -5.18 11.23
C VAL A 220 4.20 -6.57 11.60
N ALA A 221 4.08 -7.48 10.63
CA ALA A 221 3.63 -8.86 10.89
C ALA A 221 4.60 -9.65 11.79
N LEU A 222 5.92 -9.49 11.59
CA LEU A 222 6.93 -10.07 12.47
C LEU A 222 6.80 -9.55 13.90
N VAL A 223 6.77 -8.23 14.08
CA VAL A 223 6.65 -7.58 15.39
C VAL A 223 5.36 -7.98 16.08
N TRP A 224 4.22 -7.96 15.38
CA TRP A 224 2.94 -8.42 15.91
C TRP A 224 2.99 -9.86 16.42
N GLY A 225 3.59 -10.77 15.64
CA GLY A 225 3.76 -12.17 16.03
C GLY A 225 4.59 -12.31 17.31
N MET A 226 5.68 -11.54 17.40
CA MET A 226 6.52 -11.49 18.60
C MET A 226 5.75 -10.95 19.81
N LEU A 227 5.06 -9.81 19.68
CA LEU A 227 4.25 -9.22 20.76
C LEU A 227 3.17 -10.18 21.25
N ARG A 228 2.52 -10.91 20.34
CA ARG A 228 1.47 -11.87 20.68
C ARG A 228 2.01 -13.06 21.47
N MET A 229 3.20 -13.55 21.13
CA MET A 229 3.81 -14.75 21.73
C MET A 229 4.75 -14.47 22.89
N TYR A 230 5.14 -13.21 23.11
CA TYR A 230 6.10 -12.85 24.15
C TYR A 230 5.61 -13.16 25.56
N ASP A 231 6.53 -13.64 26.39
CA ASP A 231 6.33 -13.87 27.83
C ASP A 231 6.65 -12.60 28.61
N PHE A 232 5.62 -11.81 28.88
CA PHE A 232 5.73 -10.53 29.57
C PHE A 232 6.23 -10.61 31.03
N ARG A 233 6.33 -11.80 31.63
CA ARG A 233 6.97 -11.98 32.95
C ARG A 233 8.45 -11.62 32.93
N LYS A 234 9.08 -11.60 31.75
CA LYS A 234 10.46 -11.16 31.55
C LYS A 234 10.61 -9.63 31.56
N GLY A 235 9.51 -8.88 31.52
CA GLY A 235 9.50 -7.42 31.57
C GLY A 235 9.66 -6.73 30.20
N LEU A 236 9.46 -5.41 30.21
CA LEU A 236 9.44 -4.56 29.02
C LEU A 236 10.82 -4.38 28.39
N SER A 237 11.88 -4.17 29.18
CA SER A 237 13.24 -4.01 28.63
C SER A 237 13.68 -5.25 27.84
N CYS A 238 13.46 -6.46 28.37
CA CYS A 238 13.76 -7.70 27.66
C CYS A 238 12.98 -7.85 26.35
N LEU A 239 11.73 -7.36 26.29
CA LEU A 239 10.94 -7.38 25.04
C LEU A 239 11.62 -6.53 23.98
N LEU A 240 11.99 -5.30 24.34
CA LEU A 240 12.60 -4.34 23.41
C LEU A 240 13.95 -4.85 22.90
N VAL A 241 14.77 -5.44 23.77
CA VAL A 241 16.00 -6.13 23.37
C VAL A 241 15.71 -7.27 22.40
N SER A 242 14.74 -8.15 22.69
CA SER A 242 14.38 -9.25 21.78
C SER A 242 13.86 -8.76 20.43
N LEU A 243 13.06 -7.68 20.41
CA LEU A 243 12.61 -7.05 19.16
C LEU A 243 13.81 -6.53 18.36
N ASN A 244 14.76 -5.87 19.02
CA ASN A 244 15.99 -5.39 18.37
C ASN A 244 16.78 -6.53 17.75
N GLU A 245 17.07 -7.57 18.51
CA GLU A 245 17.80 -8.75 18.03
C GLU A 245 17.11 -9.39 16.81
N ALA A 246 15.78 -9.53 16.85
CA ALA A 246 15.03 -10.09 15.73
C ALA A 246 15.10 -9.21 14.48
N LEU A 247 14.96 -7.89 14.62
CA LEU A 247 15.06 -6.96 13.49
C LEU A 247 16.48 -6.96 12.89
N VAL A 248 17.51 -6.89 13.74
CA VAL A 248 18.91 -6.89 13.31
C VAL A 248 19.28 -8.20 12.61
N ALA A 249 18.87 -9.34 13.17
CA ALA A 249 19.14 -10.66 12.59
C ALA A 249 18.42 -10.89 11.25
N THR A 250 17.21 -10.34 11.10
CA THR A 250 16.37 -10.57 9.90
C THR A 250 16.68 -9.57 8.78
N PHE A 251 16.91 -8.31 9.12
CA PHE A 251 17.00 -7.21 8.15
C PHE A 251 18.37 -6.52 8.11
N HIS A 252 19.35 -7.00 8.87
CA HIS A 252 20.74 -6.50 8.82
C HIS A 252 20.87 -4.97 8.93
N LEU A 253 20.10 -4.35 9.84
CA LEU A 253 20.04 -2.89 10.06
C LEU A 253 19.42 -2.08 8.91
N GLU A 254 18.87 -2.70 7.87
CA GLU A 254 18.16 -2.00 6.78
C GLU A 254 16.75 -1.55 7.18
N LYS A 255 16.19 -2.16 8.24
CA LYS A 255 14.88 -1.84 8.80
C LYS A 255 14.99 -1.56 10.28
N TYR A 256 14.45 -0.42 10.67
CA TYR A 256 14.23 -0.01 12.05
C TYR A 256 12.76 0.33 12.29
N LEU A 257 12.42 0.46 13.57
CA LEU A 257 11.10 0.79 14.06
C LEU A 257 11.20 1.86 15.15
N THR A 258 10.40 2.91 15.03
CA THR A 258 10.16 3.85 16.13
C THR A 258 8.91 3.41 16.88
N GLY A 259 8.82 3.66 18.18
CA GLY A 259 7.56 3.37 18.86
C GLY A 259 7.53 3.68 20.34
N PHE A 260 6.32 3.78 20.86
CA PHE A 260 6.05 3.89 22.28
C PHE A 260 5.49 2.57 22.77
N PHE A 261 6.11 2.01 23.81
CA PHE A 261 5.75 0.73 24.41
C PHE A 261 5.44 0.93 25.88
N GLY A 262 4.34 0.37 26.38
CA GLY A 262 3.91 0.59 27.76
C GLY A 262 3.27 -0.64 28.41
N ILE A 263 3.52 -0.81 29.70
CA ILE A 263 2.81 -1.73 30.60
C ILE A 263 2.10 -0.88 31.66
N TYR A 264 0.77 -0.89 31.62
CA TYR A 264 -0.09 -0.19 32.56
C TYR A 264 -0.69 -1.15 33.57
N ASP A 265 -0.50 -0.88 34.87
CA ASP A 265 -1.17 -1.59 35.95
C ASP A 265 -2.43 -0.82 36.38
N PRO A 266 -3.64 -1.34 36.07
CA PRO A 266 -4.89 -0.67 36.43
C PRO A 266 -5.16 -0.62 37.94
N ASN A 267 -4.51 -1.46 38.75
CA ASN A 267 -4.72 -1.48 40.20
C ASN A 267 -3.93 -0.35 40.89
N THR A 268 -2.71 -0.10 40.44
CA THR A 268 -1.82 0.91 41.05
C THR A 268 -1.81 2.23 40.30
N GLY A 269 -2.29 2.26 39.05
CA GLY A 269 -2.20 3.41 38.14
C GLY A 269 -0.77 3.65 37.62
N VAL A 270 0.15 2.71 37.84
CA VAL A 270 1.54 2.83 37.39
C VAL A 270 1.63 2.47 35.92
N LEU A 271 2.34 3.30 35.15
CA LEU A 271 2.74 3.04 33.79
C LEU A 271 4.26 2.95 33.73
N GLU A 272 4.77 1.79 33.32
CA GLU A 272 6.13 1.62 32.85
C GLU A 272 6.15 1.71 31.33
N ALA A 273 6.98 2.56 30.76
CA ALA A 273 7.04 2.74 29.31
C ALA A 273 8.44 3.03 28.78
N ALA A 274 8.62 2.80 27.49
CA ALA A 274 9.80 3.19 26.74
C ALA A 274 9.36 3.85 25.43
N ASP A 275 9.89 5.05 25.19
CA ASP A 275 9.83 5.72 23.90
C ASP A 275 11.11 5.39 23.13
N MET A 276 10.98 4.59 22.08
CA MET A 276 12.06 4.11 21.20
C MET A 276 12.14 5.00 19.96
N GLY A 277 12.33 6.31 20.17
CA GLY A 277 12.50 7.29 19.09
C GLY A 277 11.20 7.74 18.40
N HIS A 278 10.04 7.50 19.01
CA HIS A 278 8.74 7.95 18.50
C HIS A 278 8.44 9.41 18.88
N ALA A 279 8.72 9.82 20.13
CA ALA A 279 8.58 11.19 20.62
C ALA A 279 7.17 11.83 20.57
N HIS A 280 6.13 11.06 20.22
CA HIS A 280 4.76 11.55 20.03
C HIS A 280 3.80 11.02 21.10
N ALA A 281 3.91 11.56 22.32
CA ALA A 281 3.01 11.27 23.42
C ALA A 281 2.61 12.52 24.20
N LEU A 282 1.35 12.58 24.62
CA LEU A 282 0.77 13.66 25.43
C LEU A 282 -0.01 13.07 26.61
N VAL A 283 0.25 13.60 27.80
CA VAL A 283 -0.55 13.37 29.00
C VAL A 283 -1.47 14.56 29.20
N PHE A 284 -2.76 14.31 29.25
CA PHE A 284 -3.78 15.28 29.62
C PHE A 284 -4.08 15.15 31.11
N ARG A 285 -3.81 16.20 31.87
CA ARG A 285 -4.06 16.27 33.31
C ARG A 285 -4.56 17.68 33.66
N GLU A 286 -5.62 17.76 34.46
CA GLU A 286 -6.17 19.04 34.95
C GLU A 286 -6.46 20.05 33.82
N GLY A 287 -6.90 19.55 32.67
CA GLY A 287 -7.20 20.38 31.50
C GLY A 287 -5.98 20.91 30.73
N GLN A 288 -4.77 20.38 31.00
CA GLN A 288 -3.54 20.74 30.30
C GLN A 288 -2.93 19.51 29.61
N ALA A 289 -2.38 19.71 28.41
CA ALA A 289 -1.59 18.71 27.70
C ALA A 289 -0.10 18.91 28.03
N ARG A 290 0.62 17.84 28.34
CA ARG A 290 2.06 17.86 28.63
C ARG A 290 2.74 16.66 27.98
N LYS A 291 3.94 16.83 27.43
CA LYS A 291 4.75 15.68 27.01
C LYS A 291 5.18 14.88 28.25
N PRO A 292 5.20 13.53 28.22
CA PRO A 292 5.80 12.72 29.28
C PRO A 292 7.23 13.20 29.58
N GLY A 293 7.61 13.20 30.86
CA GLY A 293 8.97 13.59 31.25
C GLY A 293 9.97 12.53 30.79
N ALA A 294 11.00 12.94 30.05
CA ALA A 294 12.03 12.03 29.55
C ALA A 294 13.26 12.01 30.47
N ASN A 295 13.53 10.87 31.09
CA ASN A 295 14.78 10.61 31.81
C ASN A 295 15.74 9.84 30.91
N GLY A 296 16.21 10.46 29.83
CA GLY A 296 17.07 9.82 28.81
C GLY A 296 16.39 9.70 27.45
N ARG A 297 17.15 9.28 26.44
CA ARG A 297 16.70 9.08 25.06
C ARG A 297 17.08 7.67 24.62
N ASN A 298 16.12 6.91 24.11
CA ASN A 298 16.40 5.67 23.40
C ASN A 298 16.50 5.95 21.91
N LEU A 299 17.28 5.14 21.23
CA LEU A 299 17.27 5.06 19.77
C LEU A 299 16.12 4.15 19.30
N PRO A 300 15.70 4.28 18.02
CA PRO A 300 14.79 3.32 17.41
C PRO A 300 15.26 1.86 17.56
N ILE A 301 14.33 0.91 17.52
CA ILE A 301 14.67 -0.51 17.51
C ILE A 301 15.21 -0.87 16.14
N GLY A 302 16.34 -1.57 16.06
CA GLY A 302 16.94 -2.05 14.82
C GLY A 302 17.97 -1.12 14.18
N VAL A 303 18.33 0.01 14.82
CA VAL A 303 19.45 0.86 14.36
C VAL A 303 20.80 0.50 14.97
N GLU A 304 20.83 -0.18 16.12
CA GLU A 304 22.06 -0.63 16.77
C GLU A 304 22.05 -2.16 16.95
N GLN A 305 23.25 -2.76 16.94
CA GLN A 305 23.43 -4.21 17.11
C GLN A 305 22.89 -4.70 18.47
N ALA A 306 23.06 -3.91 19.51
CA ALA A 306 22.54 -4.17 20.85
C ALA A 306 22.06 -2.86 21.45
N ILE A 307 21.04 -2.93 22.30
CA ILE A 307 20.44 -1.77 22.96
C ILE A 307 20.30 -2.05 24.46
N ASP A 308 20.34 -0.99 25.27
CA ASP A 308 19.96 -1.01 26.69
C ASP A 308 18.82 -0.01 26.90
N PRO A 309 17.55 -0.45 26.77
CA PRO A 309 16.41 0.45 26.77
C PRO A 309 16.20 1.13 28.13
N VAL A 310 16.19 2.45 28.12
CA VAL A 310 15.85 3.28 29.27
C VAL A 310 14.33 3.30 29.45
N LEU A 311 13.88 2.65 30.53
CA LEU A 311 12.47 2.63 30.92
C LEU A 311 12.13 3.85 31.80
N GLN A 312 10.93 4.36 31.61
CA GLN A 312 10.36 5.44 32.39
C GLN A 312 9.16 4.92 33.15
N ARG A 313 9.00 5.39 34.39
CA ARG A 313 7.87 5.03 35.24
C ARG A 313 7.18 6.28 35.75
N TRP A 314 5.87 6.35 35.57
CA TRP A 314 5.05 7.39 36.17
C TRP A 314 3.71 6.83 36.61
N ARG A 315 3.02 7.59 37.47
CA ARG A 315 1.67 7.26 37.93
C ARG A 315 0.65 8.16 37.23
N LEU A 316 -0.26 7.53 36.52
CA LEU A 316 -1.48 8.16 35.99
C LEU A 316 -2.53 8.20 37.11
N LYS A 317 -3.23 9.32 37.21
CA LYS A 317 -4.32 9.54 38.17
C LYS A 317 -5.66 9.40 37.45
N ARG A 318 -6.72 9.07 38.18
CA ARG A 318 -8.08 9.13 37.64
C ARG A 318 -8.36 10.50 37.05
N GLY A 319 -9.00 10.53 35.89
CA GLY A 319 -9.22 11.73 35.07
C GLY A 319 -8.04 12.11 34.17
N ASP A 320 -6.89 11.45 34.26
CA ASP A 320 -5.81 11.63 33.29
C ASP A 320 -6.10 10.84 32.01
N ALA A 321 -5.52 11.31 30.90
CA ALA A 321 -5.44 10.52 29.67
C ALA A 321 -4.02 10.56 29.09
N LEU A 322 -3.55 9.41 28.60
CA LEU A 322 -2.34 9.31 27.79
C LEU A 322 -2.76 9.11 26.33
N PHE A 323 -2.27 9.99 25.47
CA PHE A 323 -2.48 9.95 24.02
C PHE A 323 -1.14 9.79 23.33
N VAL A 324 -0.94 8.67 22.65
CA VAL A 324 0.22 8.39 21.81
C VAL A 324 -0.26 8.36 20.36
N TYR A 325 0.48 8.98 19.45
CA TYR A 325 0.05 9.19 18.07
C TYR A 325 1.24 9.16 17.11
N SER A 326 1.03 8.90 15.83
CA SER A 326 2.09 9.05 14.81
C SER A 326 2.15 10.48 14.26
N ASP A 327 3.30 10.81 13.65
CA ASP A 327 3.59 12.11 13.01
C ASP A 327 2.63 12.46 11.87
N GLY A 328 2.08 11.46 11.16
CA GLY A 328 1.10 11.71 10.10
C GLY A 328 -0.16 12.44 10.57
N ILE A 329 -0.48 12.44 11.87
CA ILE A 329 -1.59 13.23 12.42
C ILE A 329 -1.29 14.74 12.48
N PRO A 330 -0.26 15.21 13.23
CA PRO A 330 0.06 16.63 13.27
C PRO A 330 0.58 17.18 11.93
N GLU A 331 1.24 16.37 11.11
CA GLU A 331 1.84 16.81 9.84
C GLU A 331 0.84 16.89 8.68
N GLN A 332 -0.40 16.41 8.88
CA GLN A 332 -1.41 16.50 7.83
C GLN A 332 -1.67 17.94 7.41
N GLU A 333 -1.42 18.21 6.12
CA GLU A 333 -1.70 19.50 5.50
C GLU A 333 -3.18 19.65 5.13
N ASN A 334 -3.63 20.90 5.12
CA ASN A 334 -4.88 21.31 4.49
C ASN A 334 -4.65 21.76 3.02
N PRO A 335 -5.69 22.17 2.26
CA PRO A 335 -5.51 22.62 0.87
C PRO A 335 -4.60 23.85 0.71
N GLU A 336 -4.38 24.61 1.78
CA GLU A 336 -3.45 25.73 1.81
C GLU A 336 -1.99 25.32 2.12
N GLY A 337 -1.70 24.02 2.25
CA GLY A 337 -0.37 23.49 2.58
C GLY A 337 0.06 23.74 4.03
N SER A 338 -0.90 24.01 4.93
CA SER A 338 -0.64 24.22 6.36
C SER A 338 -0.92 22.95 7.17
N GLU A 339 0.09 22.49 7.91
CA GLU A 339 -0.02 21.37 8.84
C GLU A 339 -1.04 21.62 9.96
N LEU A 340 -1.60 20.54 10.54
CA LEU A 340 -2.44 20.63 11.73
C LEU A 340 -1.64 21.17 12.92
N GLY A 341 -0.44 20.62 13.12
CA GLY A 341 0.48 20.96 14.20
C GLY A 341 0.08 20.41 15.58
N GLU A 342 1.10 20.07 16.39
CA GLU A 342 0.91 19.46 17.72
C GLU A 342 -0.01 20.28 18.65
N ARG A 343 0.08 21.62 18.59
CA ARG A 343 -0.72 22.50 19.47
C ARG A 343 -2.21 22.42 19.16
N ARG A 344 -2.60 22.40 17.88
CA ARG A 344 -4.02 22.28 17.50
C ARG A 344 -4.52 20.87 17.77
N LEU A 345 -3.71 19.85 17.50
CA LEU A 345 -4.01 18.46 17.83
C LEU A 345 -4.31 18.31 19.34
N ALA A 346 -3.43 18.81 20.21
CA ALA A 346 -3.64 18.76 21.66
C ALA A 346 -4.95 19.46 22.08
N GLY A 347 -5.28 20.61 21.48
CA GLY A 347 -6.53 21.33 21.72
C GLY A 347 -7.77 20.54 21.27
N LEU A 348 -7.72 19.89 20.11
CA LEU A 348 -8.78 19.04 19.59
C LEU A 348 -9.04 17.85 20.51
N VAL A 349 -7.99 17.09 20.84
CA VAL A 349 -8.08 15.92 21.72
C VAL A 349 -8.63 16.32 23.08
N LEU A 350 -8.08 17.36 23.71
CA LEU A 350 -8.58 17.87 24.99
C LEU A 350 -10.06 18.27 24.91
N GLY A 351 -10.47 18.95 23.84
CA GLY A 351 -11.88 19.32 23.62
C GLY A 351 -12.81 18.13 23.43
N ILE A 352 -12.34 17.04 22.84
CA ILE A 352 -13.08 15.78 22.67
C ILE A 352 -13.23 15.08 24.01
N LEU A 353 -12.13 14.92 24.75
CA LEU A 353 -12.09 14.28 26.08
C LEU A 353 -13.00 15.01 27.08
N ARG A 354 -12.98 16.35 27.12
CA ARG A 354 -13.84 17.15 28.01
C ARG A 354 -15.33 16.99 27.73
N ARG A 355 -15.70 16.59 26.51
CA ARG A 355 -17.10 16.31 26.14
C ARG A 355 -17.48 14.84 26.35
N GLY A 356 -16.57 14.01 26.86
CA GLY A 356 -16.78 12.58 27.04
C GLY A 356 -17.05 11.81 25.75
N ARG A 357 -16.61 12.35 24.60
CA ARG A 357 -16.81 11.70 23.29
C ARG A 357 -15.69 10.73 22.99
N SER A 358 -15.99 9.67 22.25
CA SER A 358 -14.97 8.74 21.74
C SER A 358 -14.01 9.48 20.83
N LEU A 359 -12.72 9.34 21.10
CA LEU A 359 -11.67 9.86 20.25
C LEU A 359 -11.59 9.08 18.93
N ARG A 360 -11.79 7.75 19.00
CA ARG A 360 -11.87 6.86 17.83
C ARG A 360 -12.93 7.29 16.82
N GLU A 361 -14.06 7.80 17.30
CA GLU A 361 -15.15 8.25 16.43
C GLU A 361 -15.01 9.72 16.01
N THR A 362 -14.48 10.57 16.89
CA THR A 362 -14.52 12.03 16.68
C THR A 362 -13.27 12.59 16.02
N LEU A 363 -12.08 12.06 16.34
CA LEU A 363 -10.82 12.60 15.81
C LEU A 363 -10.69 12.39 14.29
N PRO A 364 -11.00 11.21 13.71
CA PRO A 364 -10.92 11.02 12.26
C PRO A 364 -11.76 12.03 11.48
N ALA A 365 -12.98 12.32 11.93
CA ALA A 365 -13.83 13.32 11.29
C ALA A 365 -13.24 14.74 11.37
N ALA A 366 -12.59 15.10 12.49
CA ALA A 366 -11.91 16.39 12.63
C ALA A 366 -10.66 16.48 11.73
N LEU A 367 -9.92 15.37 11.57
CA LEU A 367 -8.79 15.29 10.64
C LEU A 367 -9.25 15.43 9.20
N GLU A 368 -10.35 14.78 8.81
CA GLU A 368 -10.95 14.95 7.48
C GLU A 368 -11.39 16.38 7.21
N GLN A 369 -11.96 17.06 8.21
CA GLN A 369 -12.34 18.46 8.09
C GLN A 369 -11.13 19.38 7.88
N HIS A 370 -10.02 19.14 8.58
CA HIS A 370 -8.78 19.90 8.39
C HIS A 370 -8.13 19.59 7.03
N ARG A 371 -8.05 18.31 6.65
CA ARG A 371 -7.48 17.84 5.38
C ARG A 371 -8.21 18.40 4.15
N GLY A 372 -9.55 18.42 4.17
CA GLY A 372 -10.35 18.84 3.02
C GLY A 372 -10.02 18.02 1.77
N ALA A 373 -9.59 18.70 0.70
CA ALA A 373 -9.21 18.06 -0.57
C ALA A 373 -7.72 17.66 -0.66
N ALA A 374 -6.88 18.01 0.32
CA ALA A 374 -5.47 17.64 0.32
C ALA A 374 -5.31 16.11 0.47
N PRO A 375 -4.35 15.46 -0.21
CA PRO A 375 -4.12 14.03 -0.04
C PRO A 375 -3.63 13.71 1.37
N GLN A 376 -3.86 12.48 1.84
CA GLN A 376 -3.17 11.96 3.02
C GLN A 376 -1.69 11.71 2.67
N GLN A 377 -0.78 12.27 3.46
CA GLN A 377 0.66 12.26 3.18
C GLN A 377 1.38 11.09 3.85
N ASP A 378 0.96 10.75 5.06
CA ASP A 378 1.52 9.64 5.83
C ASP A 378 0.45 8.83 6.58
N ASP A 379 0.85 7.69 7.11
CA ASP A 379 0.00 6.86 7.96
C ASP A 379 -0.42 7.64 9.22
N MET A 380 -1.66 7.44 9.66
CA MET A 380 -2.21 8.16 10.79
C MET A 380 -2.73 7.20 11.82
N SER A 381 -2.13 7.22 13.00
CA SER A 381 -2.46 6.28 14.05
C SER A 381 -2.43 6.92 15.42
N PHE A 382 -3.25 6.40 16.32
CA PHE A 382 -3.17 6.73 17.73
C PHE A 382 -3.63 5.59 18.63
N ILE A 383 -3.16 5.67 19.87
CA ILE A 383 -3.71 4.95 21.02
C ILE A 383 -3.94 5.93 22.16
N LEU A 384 -5.13 5.83 22.76
CA LEU A 384 -5.57 6.62 23.89
C LEU A 384 -5.85 5.68 25.06
N LEU A 385 -5.16 5.89 26.17
CA LEU A 385 -5.52 5.37 27.48
C LEU A 385 -6.20 6.49 28.27
N ASN A 386 -7.51 6.39 28.45
CA ASN A 386 -8.28 7.32 29.27
C ASN A 386 -8.59 6.69 30.63
N LEU A 387 -8.34 7.40 31.73
CA LEU A 387 -8.69 6.95 33.08
C LEU A 387 -9.96 7.66 33.54
N ASP A 388 -11.03 6.91 33.72
CA ASP A 388 -12.30 7.49 34.14
C ASP A 388 -12.13 8.18 35.51
N PRO A 389 -12.71 9.37 35.70
CA PRO A 389 -12.69 10.06 36.99
C PRO A 389 -13.42 9.26 38.10
N GLY A 390 -14.21 8.26 37.72
CA GLY A 390 -15.09 7.49 38.59
C GLY A 390 -16.37 8.26 38.90
N SER A 391 -17.52 7.58 38.90
CA SER A 391 -18.68 8.11 39.60
C SER A 391 -18.37 8.07 41.10
N GLU A 392 -18.48 9.19 41.81
CA GLU A 392 -18.72 9.12 43.25
C GLU A 392 -19.94 8.22 43.44
N SER A 393 -19.75 7.09 44.12
CA SER A 393 -20.86 6.24 44.53
C SER A 393 -21.79 7.08 45.40
N VAL A 394 -22.93 7.50 44.83
CA VAL A 394 -24.02 8.10 45.61
C VAL A 394 -24.38 7.07 46.69
N PRO A 395 -24.29 7.41 47.99
CA PRO A 395 -24.69 6.48 49.03
C PRO A 395 -26.17 6.17 48.81
N ILE A 396 -26.50 4.89 48.59
CA ILE A 396 -27.88 4.44 48.60
C ILE A 396 -28.41 4.73 50.01
N GLN A 397 -29.22 5.79 50.14
CA GLN A 397 -30.02 5.99 51.34
C GLN A 397 -30.90 4.76 51.51
N ARG A 398 -30.66 4.01 52.59
CA ARG A 398 -31.58 2.97 53.03
C ARG A 398 -32.91 3.65 53.35
N ALA A 399 -33.94 3.35 52.58
CA ALA A 399 -35.32 3.64 52.97
C ALA A 399 -35.60 2.87 54.27
N GLY A 400 -36.07 3.60 55.29
CA GLY A 400 -36.51 3.07 56.57
C GLY A 400 -37.87 2.42 56.51
#